data_AF-D4K5U4-F1
#
_entry.id   AF-D4K5U4-F1
#
_cell.length_a   1.000
_cell.length_b   1.000
_cell.length_c   1.000
_cell.angle_alpha   90.00
_cell.angle_beta   90.00
_cell.angle_gamma   90.00
#
_symmetry.space_group_name_H-M   'P 1'
#
loop_
_entity.id
_entity.type
_entity.pdbx_description
1 polymer ?
#
loop_
_entity_poly.entity_id
_entity_poly.type
_entity_poly.pdbx_seq_one_letter_code
_entity_poly.pdbx_strand_id
1 'polypeptide(L)'
;MNVILLSGGSGKRLWPLSNDVRSKQFIKLFKNNDEYESMVQRVYRQITTVDADAKITIATSKSQASAIKNQLGEKASICVEPCRRDTFPAIALAAAYLHDELGVAENEAVVVCPVDPYVDNTYYEAVKNLQELAEQGGANLTLMGIEPTYPSEKYGYIIPESGENVSKVKEFKEKPDVETAKKYLAQSALWNAGIFAFKLGYLLDKAHRMIDFEDYRDLFNKYDTLTKISFDYAVVEKESSIQVLRYSGDWKDVGTWNMMAEVMADKTKGKAVLDETCENTNVVNELNIPILCMGCKDMIVAASGDGILIADKERSGYMKPYVEKIETEAMYAEKSWGSYTVIDVQPGSMTVKISMRAGEHMTYHMHNYREEVWTVVSGKGKAVVDGMEQVLRTGDVITIAAGCKHTVEAITALGMIEVQLGDEISVADKIKFPMV
;
A
#
# COMPACT_ATOMS: atom_id res chain seq x y z
N MET A 1 -2.49 -8.53 -20.17
CA MET A 1 -3.14 -9.01 -18.93
C MET A 1 -4.06 -7.94 -18.37
N ASN A 2 -5.15 -8.30 -17.68
CA ASN A 2 -5.95 -7.39 -16.85
C ASN A 2 -5.71 -7.75 -15.37
N VAL A 3 -5.05 -6.87 -14.61
CA VAL A 3 -4.62 -7.16 -13.23
C VAL A 3 -5.21 -6.15 -12.25
N ILE A 4 -5.88 -6.66 -11.22
CA ILE A 4 -6.28 -5.90 -10.04
C ILE A 4 -5.24 -6.14 -8.94
N LEU A 5 -4.55 -5.09 -8.51
CA LEU A 5 -3.67 -5.13 -7.34
C LEU A 5 -4.43 -4.62 -6.12
N LEU A 6 -4.58 -5.48 -5.11
CA LEU A 6 -5.16 -5.09 -3.82
C LEU A 6 -4.09 -4.39 -2.98
N SER A 7 -4.20 -3.06 -2.92
CA SER A 7 -3.43 -2.21 -2.01
C SER A 7 -4.27 -1.91 -0.78
N GLY A 8 -4.63 -2.99 -0.09
CA GLY A 8 -5.33 -2.98 1.18
C GLY A 8 -4.34 -3.16 2.34
N GLY A 9 -4.58 -2.45 3.44
CA GLY A 9 -3.78 -2.62 4.65
C GLY A 9 -3.74 -1.34 5.48
N SER A 10 -4.04 -1.46 6.77
CA SER A 10 -3.53 -0.51 7.76
C SER A 10 -2.25 -1.10 8.31
N GLY A 11 -1.18 -0.32 8.27
CA GLY A 11 0.13 -0.84 8.63
C GLY A 11 0.81 0.06 9.63
N LYS A 12 0.77 -0.33 10.90
CA LYS A 12 1.84 -0.08 11.88
C LYS A 12 2.79 -1.29 11.97
N ARG A 13 2.75 -2.22 11.00
CA ARG A 13 3.53 -3.48 11.01
C ARG A 13 5.00 -3.31 10.61
N LEU A 14 5.35 -2.18 9.99
CA LEU A 14 6.73 -1.73 9.82
C LEU A 14 6.93 -0.37 10.49
N TRP A 15 6.19 -0.08 11.57
CA TRP A 15 6.45 1.09 12.41
C TRP A 15 7.93 1.05 12.86
N PRO A 16 8.65 2.18 12.86
CA PRO A 16 8.17 3.55 12.71
C PRO A 16 8.11 4.05 11.25
N LEU A 17 8.39 3.22 10.25
CA LEU A 17 8.34 3.67 8.85
C LEU A 17 6.94 3.64 8.25
N SER A 18 6.05 2.80 8.80
CA SER A 18 4.66 2.70 8.35
C SER A 18 3.69 3.28 9.38
N ASN A 19 2.68 4.00 8.90
CA ASN A 19 1.58 4.55 9.68
C ASN A 19 0.25 4.46 8.89
N ASP A 20 -0.81 5.08 9.41
CA ASP A 20 -2.14 5.04 8.79
C ASP A 20 -2.23 5.75 7.42
N VAL A 21 -1.26 6.60 7.10
CA VAL A 21 -1.14 7.31 5.83
C VAL A 21 -0.15 6.63 4.89
N ARG A 22 1.05 6.28 5.40
CA ARG A 22 2.12 5.59 4.66
C ARG A 22 2.15 4.12 5.04
N SER A 23 1.50 3.29 4.24
CA SER A 23 1.52 1.84 4.44
C SER A 23 2.81 1.17 3.94
N LYS A 24 3.03 -0.08 4.38
CA LYS A 24 4.28 -0.82 4.17
C LYS A 24 4.71 -0.92 2.71
N GLN A 25 3.75 -1.05 1.80
CA GLN A 25 3.99 -1.24 0.36
C GLN A 25 4.65 -0.03 -0.31
N PHE A 26 4.62 1.14 0.34
CA PHE A 26 5.20 2.39 -0.14
C PHE A 26 6.61 2.64 0.39
N ILE A 27 7.13 1.82 1.30
CA ILE A 27 8.46 1.99 1.88
C ILE A 27 9.51 1.43 0.91
N LYS A 28 10.47 2.26 0.54
CA LYS A 28 11.55 1.91 -0.39
C LYS A 28 12.70 1.19 0.31
N LEU A 29 12.66 -0.12 0.42
CA LEU A 29 13.69 -0.94 1.08
C LEU A 29 14.37 -1.97 0.15
N PHE A 30 13.86 -2.10 -1.07
CA PHE A 30 14.43 -2.96 -2.11
C PHE A 30 15.28 -2.14 -3.06
N LYS A 31 16.11 -2.79 -3.86
CA LYS A 31 16.88 -2.14 -4.93
C LYS A 31 16.49 -2.70 -6.29
N ASN A 32 16.44 -1.80 -7.26
CA ASN A 32 16.49 -2.13 -8.68
C ASN A 32 17.66 -1.35 -9.26
N ASN A 33 18.71 -2.06 -9.67
CA ASN A 33 20.04 -1.46 -9.88
C ASN A 33 20.50 -0.72 -8.62
N ASP A 34 20.90 0.54 -8.75
CA ASP A 34 21.41 1.37 -7.64
C ASP A 34 20.33 2.21 -6.95
N GLU A 35 19.07 2.16 -7.42
CA GLU A 35 17.97 2.94 -6.85
C GLU A 35 17.08 2.11 -5.92
N TYR A 36 16.67 2.72 -4.81
CA TYR A 36 15.70 2.09 -3.92
C TYR A 36 14.29 2.13 -4.51
N GLU A 37 13.63 0.98 -4.52
CA GLU A 37 12.23 0.81 -4.93
C GLU A 37 11.37 0.31 -3.75
N SER A 38 10.08 0.65 -3.80
CA SER A 38 9.06 0.13 -2.87
C SER A 38 8.46 -1.19 -3.35
N MET A 39 7.61 -1.84 -2.53
CA MET A 39 6.89 -3.05 -2.95
C MET A 39 6.00 -2.75 -4.17
N VAL A 40 5.24 -1.66 -4.14
CA VAL A 40 4.33 -1.32 -5.25
C VAL A 40 5.09 -1.04 -6.56
N GLN A 41 6.24 -0.35 -6.48
CA GLN A 41 7.10 -0.11 -7.65
C GLN A 41 7.68 -1.42 -8.19
N ARG A 42 8.14 -2.29 -7.30
CA ARG A 42 8.66 -3.61 -7.64
C ARG A 42 7.61 -4.47 -8.33
N VAL A 43 6.43 -4.64 -7.73
CA VAL A 43 5.33 -5.44 -8.29
C VAL A 43 4.93 -4.93 -9.67
N TYR A 44 4.73 -3.62 -9.82
CA TYR A 44 4.42 -3.01 -11.12
C TYR A 44 5.49 -3.32 -12.18
N ARG A 45 6.77 -3.15 -11.83
CA ARG A 45 7.90 -3.45 -12.73
C ARG A 45 7.93 -4.92 -13.12
N GLN A 46 7.70 -5.84 -12.19
CA GLN A 46 7.75 -7.28 -12.48
C GLN A 46 6.62 -7.71 -13.42
N ILE A 47 5.39 -7.23 -13.19
CA ILE A 47 4.25 -7.50 -14.09
C ILE A 47 4.56 -6.99 -15.50
N THR A 48 5.00 -5.73 -15.62
CA THR A 48 5.29 -5.11 -16.92
C THR A 48 6.54 -5.66 -17.61
N THR A 49 7.43 -6.33 -16.87
CA THR A 49 8.55 -7.08 -17.45
C THR A 49 8.06 -8.36 -18.13
N VAL A 50 7.07 -9.03 -17.56
CA VAL A 50 6.47 -10.27 -18.09
C VAL A 50 5.46 -9.98 -19.21
N ASP A 51 4.71 -8.88 -19.09
CA ASP A 51 3.74 -8.43 -20.09
C ASP A 51 3.72 -6.90 -20.14
N ALA A 52 4.39 -6.34 -21.15
CA ALA A 52 4.50 -4.89 -21.35
C ALA A 52 3.14 -4.21 -21.58
N ASP A 53 2.14 -4.96 -22.05
CA ASP A 53 0.79 -4.47 -22.34
C ASP A 53 -0.20 -4.74 -21.19
N ALA A 54 0.30 -5.15 -20.02
CA ALA A 54 -0.54 -5.39 -18.85
C ALA A 54 -1.27 -4.12 -18.40
N LYS A 55 -2.60 -4.19 -18.35
CA LYS A 55 -3.46 -3.17 -17.76
C LYS A 55 -3.57 -3.42 -16.26
N ILE A 56 -2.96 -2.55 -15.47
CA ILE A 56 -2.91 -2.67 -14.00
C ILE A 56 -3.84 -1.64 -13.36
N THR A 57 -4.77 -2.14 -12.54
CA THR A 57 -5.67 -1.33 -11.70
C THR A 57 -5.36 -1.61 -10.24
N ILE A 58 -5.08 -0.58 -9.45
CA ILE A 58 -4.78 -0.71 -8.02
C ILE A 58 -6.02 -0.32 -7.22
N ALA A 59 -6.64 -1.29 -6.54
CA ALA A 59 -7.72 -1.06 -5.60
C ALA A 59 -7.13 -0.61 -4.25
N THR A 60 -7.51 0.56 -3.76
CA THR A 60 -6.86 1.17 -2.60
C THR A 60 -7.74 2.18 -1.87
N SER A 61 -7.41 2.51 -0.64
CA SER A 61 -8.09 3.59 0.09
C SER A 61 -7.75 5.00 -0.44
N LYS A 62 -8.68 5.94 -0.22
CA LYS A 62 -8.48 7.36 -0.60
C LYS A 62 -7.20 7.99 -0.05
N SER A 63 -6.76 7.61 1.15
CA SER A 63 -5.53 8.14 1.76
C SER A 63 -4.25 7.68 1.05
N GLN A 64 -4.29 6.55 0.35
CA GLN A 64 -3.12 5.93 -0.29
C GLN A 64 -3.03 6.23 -1.79
N ALA A 65 -4.12 6.67 -2.43
CA ALA A 65 -4.15 7.00 -3.85
C ALA A 65 -3.04 7.98 -4.28
N SER A 66 -2.74 8.97 -3.41
CA SER A 66 -1.65 9.92 -3.66
C SER A 66 -0.27 9.26 -3.65
N ALA A 67 0.00 8.33 -2.73
CA ALA A 67 1.27 7.62 -2.66
C ALA A 67 1.50 6.76 -3.92
N ILE A 68 0.45 6.09 -4.39
CA ILE A 68 0.49 5.31 -5.64
C ILE A 68 0.83 6.21 -6.83
N LYS A 69 0.11 7.33 -6.99
CA LYS A 69 0.36 8.30 -8.06
C LYS A 69 1.77 8.89 -7.98
N ASN A 70 2.27 9.17 -6.77
CA ASN A 70 3.63 9.68 -6.57
C ASN A 70 4.71 8.70 -6.99
N GLN A 71 4.48 7.39 -6.81
CA GLN A 71 5.50 6.36 -7.06
C GLN A 71 5.42 5.74 -8.45
N LEU A 72 4.22 5.69 -9.06
CA LEU A 72 3.99 5.10 -10.37
C LEU A 72 3.62 6.12 -11.46
N GLY A 73 3.17 7.33 -11.11
CA GLY A 73 2.61 8.29 -12.07
C GLY A 73 1.26 7.82 -12.62
N GLU A 74 0.99 8.10 -13.89
CA GLU A 74 -0.24 7.68 -14.63
C GLU A 74 -0.13 6.26 -15.21
N LYS A 75 0.86 5.48 -14.75
CA LYS A 75 1.18 4.15 -15.30
C LYS A 75 0.18 3.05 -14.91
N ALA A 76 -0.63 3.28 -13.89
CA ALA A 76 -1.64 2.35 -13.40
C ALA A 76 -2.93 3.10 -13.09
N SER A 77 -4.07 2.45 -13.34
CA SER A 77 -5.38 2.96 -12.92
C SER A 77 -5.54 2.80 -11.41
N ILE A 78 -6.30 3.69 -10.77
CA ILE A 78 -6.54 3.65 -9.33
C ILE A 78 -8.05 3.55 -9.08
N CYS A 79 -8.49 2.44 -8.48
CA CYS A 79 -9.86 2.28 -7.99
C CYS A 79 -9.88 2.64 -6.50
N VAL A 80 -10.47 3.78 -6.16
CA VAL A 80 -10.51 4.28 -4.78
C VAL A 80 -11.67 3.63 -4.02
N GLU A 81 -11.37 2.98 -2.90
CA GLU A 81 -12.33 2.53 -1.91
C GLU A 81 -12.74 3.70 -0.99
N PRO A 82 -14.06 3.98 -0.82
CA PRO A 82 -14.56 5.01 0.09
C PRO A 82 -14.20 4.77 1.56
N CYS A 83 -14.25 3.50 1.99
CA CYS A 83 -13.93 3.07 3.34
C CYS A 83 -13.39 1.62 3.29
N ARG A 84 -12.97 1.04 4.43
CA ARG A 84 -12.39 -0.31 4.44
C ARG A 84 -13.47 -1.36 4.67
N ARG A 85 -13.67 -2.25 3.69
CA ARG A 85 -14.67 -3.33 3.75
C ARG A 85 -14.11 -4.74 3.48
N ASP A 86 -12.79 -4.91 3.56
CA ASP A 86 -12.08 -6.19 3.32
C ASP A 86 -12.07 -6.58 1.82
N THR A 87 -11.54 -7.75 1.46
CA THR A 87 -11.16 -8.05 0.07
C THR A 87 -12.33 -8.28 -0.88
N PHE A 88 -13.49 -8.81 -0.45
CA PHE A 88 -14.61 -9.04 -1.36
C PHE A 88 -15.20 -7.74 -1.91
N PRO A 89 -15.63 -6.77 -1.06
CA PRO A 89 -16.12 -5.49 -1.57
C PRO A 89 -15.09 -4.73 -2.41
N ALA A 90 -13.81 -4.79 -2.06
CA ALA A 90 -12.75 -4.14 -2.82
C ALA A 90 -12.63 -4.73 -4.24
N ILE A 91 -12.68 -6.07 -4.35
CA ILE A 91 -12.66 -6.79 -5.63
C ILE A 91 -13.93 -6.52 -6.45
N ALA A 92 -15.10 -6.51 -5.81
CA ALA A 92 -16.37 -6.21 -6.49
C ALA A 92 -16.40 -4.78 -7.05
N LEU A 93 -15.98 -3.79 -6.26
CA LEU A 93 -15.88 -2.40 -6.70
C LEU A 93 -14.86 -2.24 -7.83
N ALA A 94 -13.71 -2.89 -7.73
CA ALA A 94 -12.70 -2.86 -8.79
C ALA A 94 -13.19 -3.54 -10.07
N ALA A 95 -13.96 -4.62 -9.98
CA ALA A 95 -14.57 -5.29 -11.13
C ALA A 95 -15.60 -4.40 -11.83
N ALA A 96 -16.50 -3.76 -11.08
CA ALA A 96 -17.43 -2.77 -11.63
C ALA A 96 -16.67 -1.60 -12.29
N TYR A 97 -15.61 -1.10 -11.65
CA TYR A 97 -14.75 -0.06 -12.23
C TYR A 97 -14.11 -0.48 -13.57
N LEU A 98 -13.56 -1.71 -13.64
CA LEU A 98 -13.00 -2.24 -14.89
C LEU A 98 -14.06 -2.29 -16.00
N HIS A 99 -15.27 -2.72 -15.68
CA HIS A 99 -16.36 -2.84 -16.66
C HIS A 99 -16.90 -1.48 -17.10
N ASP A 100 -17.36 -0.68 -16.13
CA ASP A 100 -18.18 0.52 -16.39
C ASP A 100 -17.33 1.73 -16.79
N GLU A 101 -16.15 1.91 -16.18
CA GLU A 101 -15.31 3.09 -16.40
C GLU A 101 -14.13 2.81 -17.36
N LEU A 102 -13.60 1.57 -17.40
CA LEU A 102 -12.51 1.19 -18.31
C LEU A 102 -12.95 0.37 -19.53
N GLY A 103 -14.21 -0.04 -19.62
CA GLY A 103 -14.77 -0.75 -20.77
C GLY A 103 -14.22 -2.16 -20.99
N VAL A 104 -13.76 -2.84 -19.94
CA VAL A 104 -13.32 -4.25 -20.01
C VAL A 104 -14.55 -5.14 -20.21
N ALA A 105 -14.51 -6.05 -21.18
CA ALA A 105 -15.66 -6.88 -21.50
C ALA A 105 -15.85 -8.00 -20.47
N GLU A 106 -17.12 -8.38 -20.22
CA GLU A 106 -17.48 -9.41 -19.24
C GLU A 106 -16.83 -10.77 -19.49
N ASN A 107 -16.52 -11.09 -20.75
CA ASN A 107 -15.90 -12.36 -21.11
C ASN A 107 -14.38 -12.38 -20.90
N GLU A 108 -13.74 -11.23 -20.69
CA GLU A 108 -12.29 -11.14 -20.44
C GLU A 108 -11.94 -11.67 -19.04
N ALA A 109 -10.82 -12.40 -18.96
CA ALA A 109 -10.23 -12.81 -17.70
C ALA A 109 -9.52 -11.65 -16.99
N VAL A 110 -9.70 -11.60 -15.67
CA VAL A 110 -9.05 -10.66 -14.75
C VAL A 110 -8.34 -11.45 -13.67
N VAL A 111 -7.13 -11.02 -13.29
CA VAL A 111 -6.39 -11.58 -12.16
C VAL A 111 -6.30 -10.59 -11.01
N VAL A 112 -6.59 -11.04 -9.81
CA VAL A 112 -6.46 -10.30 -8.57
C VAL A 112 -5.19 -10.77 -7.86
N CYS A 113 -4.33 -9.83 -7.46
CA CYS A 113 -3.10 -10.11 -6.72
C CYS A 113 -2.93 -9.14 -5.54
N PRO A 114 -2.25 -9.54 -4.44
CA PRO A 114 -1.72 -8.59 -3.46
C PRO A 114 -0.61 -7.71 -4.05
N VAL A 115 -0.39 -6.51 -3.48
CA VAL A 115 0.61 -5.53 -3.94
C VAL A 115 1.96 -5.64 -3.21
N ASP A 116 2.11 -6.60 -2.31
CA ASP A 116 3.21 -6.72 -1.35
C ASP A 116 3.92 -8.10 -1.25
N PRO A 117 3.78 -9.08 -2.16
CA PRO A 117 4.58 -10.29 -2.09
C PRO A 117 6.03 -10.00 -2.48
N TYR A 118 6.98 -10.67 -1.83
CA TYR A 118 8.38 -10.70 -2.28
C TYR A 118 8.65 -11.97 -3.07
N VAL A 119 8.78 -11.79 -4.38
CA VAL A 119 8.84 -12.85 -5.40
C VAL A 119 9.81 -12.44 -6.52
N ASP A 120 10.17 -13.40 -7.37
CA ASP A 120 10.87 -13.15 -8.64
C ASP A 120 9.87 -12.99 -9.82
N ASN A 121 10.39 -12.94 -11.05
CA ASN A 121 9.54 -12.76 -12.24
C ASN A 121 8.74 -14.01 -12.62
N THR A 122 9.18 -15.21 -12.23
CA THR A 122 8.49 -16.48 -12.54
C THR A 122 7.11 -16.54 -11.89
N TYR A 123 6.94 -15.83 -10.76
CA TYR A 123 5.63 -15.64 -10.12
C TYR A 123 4.64 -14.93 -11.06
N TYR A 124 5.08 -13.88 -11.75
CA TYR A 124 4.21 -13.13 -12.66
C TYR A 124 4.03 -13.82 -14.02
N GLU A 125 4.98 -14.67 -14.42
CA GLU A 125 4.77 -15.63 -15.52
C GLU A 125 3.66 -16.63 -15.15
N ALA A 126 3.65 -17.14 -13.90
CA ALA A 126 2.56 -17.98 -13.41
C ALA A 126 1.22 -17.24 -13.32
N VAL A 127 1.22 -15.96 -12.91
CA VAL A 127 0.02 -15.09 -12.94
C VAL A 127 -0.51 -14.94 -14.37
N LYS A 128 0.36 -14.81 -15.37
CA LYS A 128 -0.04 -14.76 -16.78
C LYS A 128 -0.71 -16.06 -17.21
N ASN A 129 -0.10 -17.21 -16.89
CA ASN A 129 -0.68 -18.52 -17.15
C ASN A 129 -2.02 -18.72 -16.43
N LEU A 130 -2.14 -18.20 -15.20
CA LEU A 130 -3.39 -18.22 -14.42
C LEU A 130 -4.52 -17.46 -15.15
N GLN A 131 -4.20 -16.30 -15.74
CA GLN A 131 -5.16 -15.55 -16.56
C GLN A 131 -5.60 -16.36 -17.78
N GLU A 132 -4.66 -16.98 -18.49
CA GLU A 132 -4.94 -17.79 -19.69
C GLU A 132 -5.85 -18.99 -19.37
N LEU A 133 -5.66 -19.63 -18.21
CA LEU A 133 -6.53 -20.70 -17.72
C LEU A 133 -7.95 -20.21 -17.42
N ALA A 134 -8.10 -19.02 -16.83
CA ALA A 134 -9.41 -18.42 -16.58
C ALA A 134 -10.12 -18.02 -17.90
N GLU A 135 -9.37 -17.56 -18.90
CA GLU A 135 -9.90 -17.20 -20.22
C GLU A 135 -10.50 -18.42 -20.94
N GLN A 136 -9.83 -19.58 -20.84
CA GLN A 136 -10.30 -20.86 -21.39
C GLN A 136 -11.61 -21.35 -20.76
N GLY A 137 -11.93 -20.92 -19.53
CA GLY A 137 -13.21 -21.22 -18.88
C GLY A 137 -13.36 -22.65 -18.37
N GLY A 138 -12.25 -23.32 -18.02
CA GLY A 138 -12.28 -24.67 -17.44
C GLY A 138 -12.89 -24.75 -16.02
N ALA A 139 -12.94 -23.61 -15.32
CA ALA A 139 -13.60 -23.43 -14.04
C ALA A 139 -14.10 -21.98 -13.91
N ASN A 140 -15.03 -21.74 -12.99
CA ASN A 140 -15.50 -20.38 -12.68
C ASN A 140 -14.40 -19.53 -12.03
N LEU A 141 -13.59 -20.17 -11.18
CA LEU A 141 -12.51 -19.55 -10.43
C LEU A 141 -11.22 -20.36 -10.57
N THR A 142 -10.12 -19.68 -10.84
CA THR A 142 -8.77 -20.27 -10.93
C THR A 142 -7.91 -19.63 -9.86
N LEU A 143 -7.39 -20.43 -8.92
CA LEU A 143 -6.52 -20.00 -7.84
C LEU A 143 -5.05 -20.22 -8.22
N MET A 144 -4.14 -19.42 -7.69
CA MET A 144 -2.72 -19.79 -7.67
C MET A 144 -2.33 -20.24 -6.27
N GLY A 145 -1.87 -21.47 -6.15
CA GLY A 145 -1.48 -22.09 -4.89
C GLY A 145 0.04 -22.21 -4.76
N ILE A 146 0.59 -21.72 -3.67
CA ILE A 146 2.04 -21.75 -3.39
C ILE A 146 2.40 -23.06 -2.69
N GLU A 147 3.49 -23.71 -3.11
CA GLU A 147 3.97 -24.91 -2.43
C GLU A 147 4.45 -24.60 -1.00
N PRO A 148 3.85 -25.22 0.04
CA PRO A 148 4.24 -24.97 1.41
C PRO A 148 5.65 -25.50 1.70
N THR A 149 6.48 -24.67 2.32
CA THR A 149 7.80 -25.10 2.85
C THR A 149 7.72 -25.59 4.29
N TYR A 150 6.63 -25.29 5.00
CA TYR A 150 6.35 -25.72 6.37
C TYR A 150 4.84 -25.69 6.67
N PRO A 151 4.34 -26.34 7.74
CA PRO A 151 2.97 -26.16 8.19
C PRO A 151 2.79 -24.80 8.90
N SER A 152 1.83 -23.98 8.46
CA SER A 152 1.61 -22.61 8.96
C SER A 152 0.15 -22.37 9.29
N GLU A 153 -0.13 -21.84 10.47
CA GLU A 153 -1.49 -21.38 10.87
C GLU A 153 -1.87 -20.02 10.27
N LYS A 154 -0.93 -19.35 9.59
CA LYS A 154 -1.12 -17.98 9.09
C LYS A 154 -1.87 -17.91 7.76
N TYR A 155 -1.88 -19.00 7.00
CA TYR A 155 -2.36 -19.04 5.62
C TYR A 155 -3.59 -19.92 5.46
N GLY A 156 -4.40 -19.63 4.44
CA GLY A 156 -5.39 -20.58 3.92
C GLY A 156 -4.71 -21.72 3.17
N TYR A 157 -5.39 -22.87 3.09
CA TYR A 157 -4.94 -24.06 2.39
C TYR A 157 -5.93 -24.45 1.29
N ILE A 158 -5.38 -24.69 0.11
CA ILE A 158 -6.07 -25.22 -1.07
C ILE A 158 -5.70 -26.70 -1.19
N ILE A 159 -6.69 -27.59 -1.09
CA ILE A 159 -6.49 -29.04 -1.19
C ILE A 159 -6.90 -29.47 -2.60
N PRO A 160 -5.96 -29.80 -3.49
CA PRO A 160 -6.28 -30.21 -4.86
C PRO A 160 -6.77 -31.67 -4.91
N GLU A 161 -7.48 -32.04 -5.98
CA GLU A 161 -7.85 -33.44 -6.25
C GLU A 161 -6.65 -34.29 -6.70
N SER A 162 -5.64 -33.66 -7.32
CA SER A 162 -4.44 -34.31 -7.84
C SER A 162 -3.18 -33.48 -7.55
N GLY A 163 -2.01 -34.13 -7.61
CA GLY A 163 -0.70 -33.47 -7.52
C GLY A 163 -0.23 -32.84 -8.82
N GLU A 164 -1.08 -32.74 -9.84
CA GLU A 164 -0.73 -32.15 -11.13
C GLU A 164 -0.52 -30.63 -11.03
N ASN A 165 0.06 -30.05 -12.09
CA ASN A 165 0.34 -28.62 -12.13
C ASN A 165 -0.94 -27.76 -12.12
N VAL A 166 -1.99 -28.24 -12.80
CA VAL A 166 -3.33 -27.67 -12.75
C VAL A 166 -4.26 -28.77 -12.24
N SER A 167 -5.05 -28.48 -11.21
CA SER A 167 -5.96 -29.46 -10.61
C SER A 167 -7.26 -28.81 -10.17
N LYS A 168 -8.35 -29.58 -10.09
CA LYS A 168 -9.57 -29.11 -9.41
C LYS A 168 -9.31 -28.99 -7.92
N VAL A 169 -10.00 -28.06 -7.27
CA VAL A 169 -9.92 -27.90 -5.82
C VAL A 169 -10.97 -28.78 -5.16
N LYS A 170 -10.52 -29.71 -4.32
CA LYS A 170 -11.39 -30.58 -3.52
C LYS A 170 -11.97 -29.81 -2.33
N GLU A 171 -11.12 -29.11 -1.58
CA GLU A 171 -11.50 -28.35 -0.40
C GLU A 171 -10.62 -27.11 -0.24
N PHE A 172 -11.22 -26.04 0.26
CA PHE A 172 -10.53 -24.84 0.70
C PHE A 172 -10.72 -24.68 2.22
N LYS A 173 -9.64 -24.39 2.95
CA LYS A 173 -9.66 -24.27 4.42
C LYS A 173 -8.87 -23.05 4.87
N GLU A 174 -9.53 -22.11 5.54
CA GLU A 174 -8.85 -20.92 6.04
C GLU A 174 -8.20 -21.16 7.42
N LYS A 175 -6.90 -20.87 7.53
CA LYS A 175 -6.11 -20.79 8.78
C LYS A 175 -6.34 -21.96 9.77
N PRO A 176 -6.02 -23.21 9.38
CA PRO A 176 -6.08 -24.36 10.28
C PRO A 176 -5.02 -24.29 11.38
N ASP A 177 -5.19 -25.08 12.44
CA ASP A 177 -4.13 -25.32 13.41
C ASP A 177 -2.94 -26.10 12.78
N VAL A 178 -1.77 -26.04 13.42
CA VAL A 178 -0.53 -26.64 12.90
C VAL A 178 -0.63 -28.15 12.66
N GLU A 179 -1.35 -28.90 13.51
CA GLU A 179 -1.51 -30.34 13.35
C GLU A 179 -2.40 -30.67 12.16
N THR A 180 -3.46 -29.89 11.96
CA THR A 180 -4.32 -29.97 10.79
C THR A 180 -3.58 -29.58 9.51
N ALA A 181 -2.76 -28.52 9.54
CA ALA A 181 -1.91 -28.12 8.41
C ALA A 181 -0.98 -29.25 7.96
N LYS A 182 -0.33 -29.97 8.89
CA LYS A 182 0.52 -31.14 8.55
C LYS A 182 -0.25 -32.21 7.77
N LYS A 183 -1.51 -32.47 8.12
CA LYS A 183 -2.37 -33.43 7.40
C LYS A 183 -2.74 -32.95 5.99
N TYR A 184 -2.85 -31.64 5.79
CA TYR A 184 -3.09 -31.06 4.47
C TYR A 184 -1.85 -31.14 3.57
N LEU A 185 -0.65 -30.92 4.11
CA LEU A 185 0.59 -31.10 3.36
C LEU A 185 0.73 -32.53 2.81
N ALA A 186 0.31 -33.54 3.57
CA ALA A 186 0.29 -34.94 3.11
C ALA A 186 -0.68 -35.20 1.94
N GLN A 187 -1.60 -34.27 1.66
CA GLN A 187 -2.56 -34.29 0.54
C GLN A 187 -2.15 -33.33 -0.57
N SER A 188 -0.86 -32.98 -0.67
CA SER A 188 -0.33 -32.04 -1.67
C SER A 188 -0.99 -30.65 -1.63
N ALA A 189 -1.49 -30.25 -0.45
CA ALA A 189 -2.13 -28.96 -0.28
C ALA A 189 -1.16 -27.80 -0.53
N LEU A 190 -1.73 -26.69 -0.97
CA LEU A 190 -1.06 -25.47 -1.34
C LEU A 190 -1.47 -24.34 -0.40
N TRP A 191 -0.59 -23.37 -0.17
CA TRP A 191 -0.99 -22.14 0.51
C TRP A 191 -1.79 -21.25 -0.44
N ASN A 192 -2.86 -20.67 0.09
CA ASN A 192 -3.57 -19.58 -0.54
C ASN A 192 -2.80 -18.27 -0.34
N ALA A 193 -2.27 -17.72 -1.43
CA ALA A 193 -1.58 -16.42 -1.44
C ALA A 193 -2.52 -15.24 -1.77
N GLY A 194 -3.83 -15.47 -1.85
CA GLY A 194 -4.81 -14.43 -2.18
C GLY A 194 -4.77 -14.02 -3.67
N ILE A 195 -4.46 -14.98 -4.55
CA ILE A 195 -4.35 -14.77 -6.00
C ILE A 195 -5.48 -15.51 -6.68
N PHE A 196 -6.29 -14.75 -7.42
CA PHE A 196 -7.55 -15.24 -7.99
C PHE A 196 -7.63 -14.82 -9.47
N ALA A 197 -8.05 -15.71 -10.35
CA ALA A 197 -8.38 -15.38 -11.73
C ALA A 197 -9.76 -15.90 -12.09
N PHE A 198 -10.53 -15.09 -12.80
CA PHE A 198 -11.90 -15.39 -13.22
C PHE A 198 -12.28 -14.51 -14.41
N LYS A 199 -13.34 -14.87 -15.13
CA LYS A 199 -13.97 -13.97 -16.10
C LYS A 199 -14.68 -12.84 -15.38
N LEU A 200 -14.55 -11.62 -15.90
CA LEU A 200 -15.10 -10.42 -15.25
C LEU A 200 -16.60 -10.56 -14.96
N GLY A 201 -17.37 -11.06 -15.94
CA GLY A 201 -18.81 -11.29 -15.83
C GLY A 201 -19.21 -12.28 -14.74
N TYR A 202 -18.38 -13.29 -14.46
CA TYR A 202 -18.63 -14.21 -13.35
C TYR A 202 -18.61 -13.47 -12.00
N LEU A 203 -17.64 -12.59 -11.80
CA LEU A 203 -17.56 -11.82 -10.58
C LEU A 203 -18.67 -10.78 -10.49
N LEU A 204 -19.00 -10.10 -11.59
CA LEU A 204 -20.11 -9.14 -11.63
C LEU A 204 -21.44 -9.81 -11.29
N ASP A 205 -21.75 -10.98 -11.87
CA ASP A 205 -22.95 -11.76 -11.54
C ASP A 205 -22.98 -12.14 -10.04
N LYS A 206 -21.85 -12.59 -9.47
CA LYS A 206 -21.77 -12.87 -8.03
C LYS A 206 -22.00 -11.60 -7.21
N ALA A 207 -21.43 -10.47 -7.61
CA ALA A 207 -21.59 -9.20 -6.93
C ALA A 207 -23.06 -8.74 -6.95
N HIS A 208 -23.73 -8.75 -8.10
CA HIS A 208 -25.14 -8.36 -8.22
C HIS A 208 -26.10 -9.29 -7.45
N ARG A 209 -25.75 -10.56 -7.26
CA ARG A 209 -26.54 -11.47 -6.40
C ARG A 209 -26.40 -11.18 -4.91
N MET A 210 -25.30 -10.56 -4.51
CA MET A 210 -24.96 -10.30 -3.10
C MET A 210 -25.18 -8.84 -2.68
N ILE A 211 -25.15 -7.93 -3.65
CA ILE A 211 -25.19 -6.48 -3.47
C ILE A 211 -26.13 -5.91 -4.54
N ASP A 212 -27.07 -5.08 -4.11
CA ASP A 212 -27.99 -4.39 -5.00
C ASP A 212 -27.39 -3.07 -5.50
N PHE A 213 -26.82 -3.10 -6.71
CA PHE A 213 -26.27 -1.93 -7.39
C PHE A 213 -26.51 -1.97 -8.90
N GLU A 214 -26.63 -0.78 -9.51
CA GLU A 214 -26.82 -0.61 -10.96
C GLU A 214 -25.48 -0.56 -11.72
N ASP A 215 -24.53 0.24 -11.24
CA ASP A 215 -23.22 0.46 -11.85
C ASP A 215 -22.15 0.74 -10.77
N TYR A 216 -20.91 0.97 -11.22
CA TYR A 216 -19.78 1.34 -10.37
C TYR A 216 -20.09 2.53 -9.45
N ARG A 217 -20.76 3.57 -9.94
CA ARG A 217 -21.01 4.80 -9.16
C ARG A 217 -22.05 4.56 -8.08
N ASP A 218 -23.09 3.80 -8.37
CA ASP A 218 -24.07 3.37 -7.39
C ASP A 218 -23.42 2.48 -6.31
N LEU A 219 -22.60 1.49 -6.72
CA LEU A 219 -21.85 0.65 -5.78
C LEU A 219 -20.89 1.47 -4.91
N PHE A 220 -20.19 2.44 -5.50
CA PHE A 220 -19.31 3.35 -4.77
C PHE A 220 -20.07 4.16 -3.71
N ASN A 221 -21.25 4.69 -4.06
CA ASN A 221 -22.07 5.49 -3.15
C ASN A 221 -22.68 4.65 -2.00
N LYS A 222 -22.92 3.36 -2.22
CA LYS A 222 -23.42 2.40 -1.22
C LYS A 222 -22.30 1.64 -0.50
N TYR A 223 -21.03 1.92 -0.79
CA TYR A 223 -19.91 1.08 -0.34
C TYR A 223 -19.81 0.99 1.20
N ASP A 224 -20.19 2.06 1.90
CA ASP A 224 -20.20 2.09 3.35
C ASP A 224 -21.31 1.24 3.96
N THR A 225 -22.33 0.81 3.22
CA THR A 225 -23.36 -0.12 3.73
C THR A 225 -22.98 -1.58 3.56
N LEU A 226 -21.89 -1.88 2.85
CA LEU A 226 -21.49 -3.25 2.54
C LEU A 226 -20.97 -4.00 3.77
N THR A 227 -21.28 -5.30 3.82
CA THR A 227 -20.74 -6.21 4.82
C THR A 227 -19.23 -6.31 4.67
N LYS A 228 -18.51 -6.17 5.78
CA LYS A 228 -17.05 -6.38 5.80
C LYS A 228 -16.75 -7.89 5.77
N ILE A 229 -16.25 -8.39 4.64
CA ILE A 229 -15.99 -9.83 4.43
C ILE A 229 -14.88 -10.05 3.40
N SER A 230 -14.03 -11.05 3.60
CA SER A 230 -12.99 -11.41 2.63
C SER A 230 -13.58 -12.14 1.42
N PHE A 231 -12.88 -12.08 0.30
CA PHE A 231 -13.18 -12.83 -0.91
C PHE A 231 -13.18 -14.33 -0.68
N ASP A 232 -12.26 -14.82 0.15
CA ASP A 232 -12.15 -16.22 0.54
C ASP A 232 -13.47 -16.73 1.13
N TYR A 233 -14.02 -16.03 2.13
CA TYR A 233 -15.28 -16.39 2.78
C TYR A 233 -16.53 -16.09 1.93
N ALA A 234 -16.49 -15.00 1.17
CA ALA A 234 -17.64 -14.56 0.38
C ALA A 234 -17.86 -15.43 -0.86
N VAL A 235 -16.78 -15.82 -1.54
CA VAL A 235 -16.80 -16.43 -2.86
C VAL A 235 -16.08 -17.78 -2.87
N VAL A 236 -14.81 -17.85 -2.47
CA VAL A 236 -13.97 -19.04 -2.68
C VAL A 236 -14.53 -20.26 -1.94
N GLU A 237 -14.86 -20.14 -0.65
CA GLU A 237 -15.41 -21.24 0.14
C GLU A 237 -16.78 -21.74 -0.34
N LYS A 238 -17.50 -20.94 -1.13
CA LYS A 238 -18.86 -21.24 -1.61
C LYS A 238 -18.91 -21.60 -3.09
N GLU A 239 -17.78 -21.54 -3.79
CA GLU A 239 -17.73 -21.84 -5.22
C GLU A 239 -17.46 -23.33 -5.46
N SER A 240 -18.28 -23.93 -6.32
CA SER A 240 -18.23 -25.37 -6.62
C SER A 240 -17.30 -25.70 -7.79
N SER A 241 -16.99 -24.73 -8.64
CA SER A 241 -16.16 -24.88 -9.82
C SER A 241 -14.87 -24.07 -9.66
N ILE A 242 -13.89 -24.69 -8.99
CA ILE A 242 -12.59 -24.08 -8.73
C ILE A 242 -11.48 -25.00 -9.25
N GLN A 243 -10.51 -24.41 -9.93
CA GLN A 243 -9.23 -25.05 -10.24
C GLN A 243 -8.07 -24.26 -9.61
N VAL A 244 -6.92 -24.91 -9.43
CA VAL A 244 -5.71 -24.31 -8.89
C VAL A 244 -4.52 -24.57 -9.80
N LEU A 245 -3.73 -23.53 -10.05
CA LEU A 245 -2.41 -23.59 -10.65
C LEU A 245 -1.36 -23.62 -9.53
N ARG A 246 -0.51 -24.64 -9.54
CA ARG A 246 0.59 -24.82 -8.60
C ARG A 246 1.75 -23.89 -8.95
N TYR A 247 2.33 -23.25 -7.93
CA TYR A 247 3.55 -22.47 -8.05
C TYR A 247 4.60 -22.93 -7.05
N SER A 248 5.75 -23.34 -7.57
CA SER A 248 6.89 -23.91 -6.81
C SER A 248 8.10 -22.97 -6.73
N GLY A 249 7.94 -21.70 -7.12
CA GLY A 249 9.01 -20.70 -7.05
C GLY A 249 9.05 -19.96 -5.71
N ASP A 250 9.96 -19.00 -5.59
CA ASP A 250 10.16 -18.25 -4.36
C ASP A 250 8.98 -17.31 -4.06
N TRP A 251 8.40 -17.47 -2.87
CA TRP A 251 7.34 -16.60 -2.36
C TRP A 251 7.54 -16.32 -0.87
N LYS A 252 7.52 -15.04 -0.51
CA LYS A 252 7.55 -14.59 0.89
C LYS A 252 6.50 -13.51 1.14
N ASP A 253 5.68 -13.70 2.18
CA ASP A 253 4.83 -12.64 2.73
C ASP A 253 5.65 -11.70 3.63
N VAL A 254 5.96 -10.52 3.12
CA VAL A 254 6.73 -9.51 3.85
C VAL A 254 5.79 -8.63 4.67
N GLY A 255 5.39 -9.16 5.82
CA GLY A 255 4.43 -8.54 6.73
C GLY A 255 5.01 -7.75 7.90
N THR A 256 6.25 -8.02 8.29
CA THR A 256 6.85 -7.65 9.58
C THR A 256 8.35 -7.39 9.44
N TRP A 257 8.98 -6.76 10.44
CA TRP A 257 10.40 -6.42 10.41
C TRP A 257 11.33 -7.64 10.32
N ASN A 258 10.98 -8.76 10.96
CA ASN A 258 11.76 -10.01 10.85
C ASN A 258 11.84 -10.48 9.39
N MET A 259 10.70 -10.52 8.69
CA MET A 259 10.65 -10.92 7.27
C MET A 259 11.29 -9.86 6.37
N MET A 260 11.05 -8.58 6.66
CA MET A 260 11.62 -7.47 5.88
C MET A 260 13.15 -7.47 5.95
N ALA A 261 13.74 -7.71 7.12
CA ALA A 261 15.19 -7.73 7.29
C ALA A 261 15.89 -8.82 6.46
N GLU A 262 15.20 -9.91 6.11
CA GLU A 262 15.73 -10.96 5.23
C GLU A 262 15.81 -10.54 3.75
N VAL A 263 14.99 -9.58 3.34
CA VAL A 263 14.80 -9.20 1.93
C VAL A 263 15.23 -7.76 1.62
N MET A 264 15.67 -7.02 2.64
CA MET A 264 16.27 -5.71 2.48
C MET A 264 17.52 -5.80 1.61
N ALA A 265 17.67 -4.83 0.69
CA ALA A 265 18.79 -4.82 -0.23
C ALA A 265 20.15 -4.61 0.47
N ASP A 266 20.16 -3.86 1.57
CA ASP A 266 21.36 -3.54 2.34
C ASP A 266 21.12 -3.77 3.83
N LYS A 267 22.21 -4.05 4.57
CA LYS A 267 22.17 -4.10 6.04
C LYS A 267 21.80 -2.74 6.64
N THR A 268 22.23 -1.64 6.01
CA THR A 268 21.95 -0.29 6.48
C THR A 268 21.34 0.57 5.38
N LYS A 269 20.35 1.38 5.73
CA LYS A 269 19.79 2.44 4.88
C LYS A 269 19.74 3.74 5.66
N GLY A 270 20.23 4.82 5.06
CA GLY A 270 20.32 6.14 5.70
C GLY A 270 21.60 6.34 6.51
N LYS A 271 21.64 7.35 7.39
CA LYS A 271 22.83 7.66 8.20
C LYS A 271 22.99 6.65 9.33
N ALA A 272 23.60 5.50 9.04
CA ALA A 272 23.83 4.44 10.01
C ALA A 272 25.22 3.81 9.82
N VAL A 273 25.90 3.55 10.94
CA VAL A 273 27.19 2.85 10.99
C VAL A 273 27.04 1.63 11.88
N LEU A 274 27.53 0.49 11.40
CA LEU A 274 27.71 -0.73 12.19
C LEU A 274 29.21 -0.89 12.44
N ASP A 275 29.59 -1.20 13.66
CA ASP A 275 30.97 -1.66 13.93
C ASP A 275 31.20 -3.09 13.41
N GLU A 276 32.46 -3.52 13.44
CA GLU A 276 32.87 -4.86 13.01
C GLU A 276 32.34 -5.99 13.89
N THR A 277 31.80 -5.68 15.08
CA THR A 277 31.28 -6.67 16.02
C THR A 277 29.77 -6.92 15.87
N CYS A 278 29.10 -6.13 15.02
CA CYS A 278 27.70 -6.35 14.67
C CYS A 278 27.48 -7.59 13.81
N GLU A 279 26.57 -8.46 14.25
CA GLU A 279 26.19 -9.70 13.56
C GLU A 279 24.69 -9.67 13.24
N ASN A 280 24.33 -10.07 12.02
CA ASN A 280 22.93 -10.16 11.55
C ASN A 280 22.03 -8.96 11.92
N THR A 281 22.58 -7.74 11.95
CA THR A 281 21.86 -6.53 12.35
C THR A 281 21.50 -5.69 11.13
N ASN A 282 20.25 -5.23 11.08
CA ASN A 282 19.77 -4.30 10.07
C ASN A 282 19.43 -2.95 10.70
N VAL A 283 19.71 -1.86 9.98
CA VAL A 283 19.38 -0.49 10.40
C VAL A 283 18.70 0.25 9.27
N VAL A 284 17.53 0.83 9.55
CA VAL A 284 16.88 1.78 8.64
C VAL A 284 16.71 3.11 9.36
N ASN A 285 17.33 4.15 8.85
CA ASN A 285 17.30 5.47 9.43
C ASN A 285 16.78 6.49 8.41
N GLU A 286 15.53 6.94 8.59
CA GLU A 286 14.95 8.06 7.83
C GLU A 286 15.11 9.42 8.55
N LEU A 287 15.80 9.46 9.70
CA LEU A 287 16.16 10.68 10.40
C LEU A 287 17.44 11.31 9.83
N ASN A 288 17.62 12.60 10.11
CA ASN A 288 18.87 13.32 9.80
C ASN A 288 19.99 13.11 10.84
N ILE A 289 19.67 12.41 11.94
CA ILE A 289 20.56 12.12 13.07
C ILE A 289 21.25 10.78 12.81
N PRO A 290 22.59 10.68 12.89
CA PRO A 290 23.30 9.42 12.66
C PRO A 290 23.02 8.39 13.76
N ILE A 291 22.95 7.11 13.38
CA ILE A 291 22.87 5.96 14.30
C ILE A 291 24.19 5.19 14.24
N LEU A 292 24.79 4.92 15.39
CA LEU A 292 25.93 4.01 15.53
C LEU A 292 25.47 2.78 16.32
N CYS A 293 25.57 1.60 15.71
CA CYS A 293 25.36 0.33 16.38
C CYS A 293 26.70 -0.35 16.61
N MET A 294 26.95 -0.77 17.84
CA MET A 294 28.16 -1.49 18.24
C MET A 294 27.79 -2.77 18.97
N GLY A 295 28.30 -3.91 18.53
CA GLY A 295 28.08 -5.21 19.19
C GLY A 295 26.65 -5.75 19.13
N CYS A 296 25.80 -5.20 18.25
CA CYS A 296 24.42 -5.66 18.08
C CYS A 296 24.38 -7.03 17.37
N LYS A 297 23.53 -7.94 17.87
CA LYS A 297 23.34 -9.28 17.30
C LYS A 297 21.88 -9.55 17.05
N ASP A 298 21.55 -9.98 15.82
CA ASP A 298 20.19 -10.33 15.42
C ASP A 298 19.16 -9.20 15.61
N MET A 299 19.60 -7.94 15.47
CA MET A 299 18.76 -6.77 15.74
C MET A 299 18.17 -6.15 14.47
N ILE A 300 17.02 -5.49 14.64
CA ILE A 300 16.50 -4.48 13.73
C ILE A 300 16.41 -3.15 14.48
N VAL A 301 17.04 -2.13 13.91
CA VAL A 301 16.91 -0.73 14.36
C VAL A 301 16.24 0.05 13.24
N ALA A 302 15.04 0.56 13.50
CA ALA A 302 14.31 1.37 12.53
C ALA A 302 13.95 2.72 13.15
N ALA A 303 14.25 3.82 12.47
CA ALA A 303 14.04 5.17 12.97
C ALA A 303 13.41 6.06 11.90
N SER A 304 12.38 6.81 12.27
CA SER A 304 11.76 7.87 11.47
C SER A 304 11.22 8.97 12.39
N GLY A 305 10.59 10.00 11.81
CA GLY A 305 9.88 11.01 12.59
C GLY A 305 8.81 10.42 13.53
N ASP A 306 8.17 9.31 13.14
CA ASP A 306 7.11 8.68 13.93
C ASP A 306 7.65 7.91 15.16
N GLY A 307 8.96 7.71 15.25
CA GLY A 307 9.62 7.11 16.40
C GLY A 307 10.81 6.23 16.06
N ILE A 308 11.28 5.48 17.06
CA ILE A 308 12.44 4.60 16.95
C ILE A 308 12.07 3.22 17.51
N LEU A 309 12.20 2.19 16.67
CA LEU A 309 12.13 0.79 17.06
C LEU A 309 13.55 0.23 17.19
N ILE A 310 13.83 -0.41 18.32
CA ILE A 310 15.03 -1.21 18.55
C ILE A 310 14.53 -2.54 19.09
N ALA A 311 14.72 -3.61 18.31
CA ALA A 311 14.23 -4.92 18.70
C ALA A 311 15.15 -6.03 18.17
N ASP A 312 15.15 -7.15 18.88
CA ASP A 312 15.50 -8.43 18.29
C ASP A 312 14.61 -8.68 17.06
N LYS A 313 15.19 -9.28 16.01
CA LYS A 313 14.49 -9.54 14.76
C LYS A 313 13.25 -10.39 14.98
N GLU A 314 13.32 -11.52 15.69
CA GLU A 314 12.14 -12.37 15.90
C GLU A 314 11.04 -11.64 16.67
N ARG A 315 11.39 -10.94 17.76
CA ARG A 315 10.45 -10.19 18.60
C ARG A 315 9.80 -9.02 17.87
N SER A 316 10.47 -8.45 16.86
CA SER A 316 9.89 -7.38 16.03
C SER A 316 8.60 -7.79 15.33
N GLY A 317 8.38 -9.09 15.07
CA GLY A 317 7.14 -9.62 14.51
C GLY A 317 5.91 -9.42 15.41
N TYR A 318 6.11 -9.21 16.71
CA TYR A 318 5.06 -9.08 17.72
C TYR A 318 4.85 -7.65 18.23
N MET A 319 5.39 -6.63 17.56
CA MET A 319 5.36 -5.26 18.06
C MET A 319 3.98 -4.59 18.03
N LYS A 320 3.05 -5.08 17.20
CA LYS A 320 1.76 -4.41 16.93
C LYS A 320 0.97 -4.02 18.19
N PRO A 321 0.77 -4.90 19.21
CA PRO A 321 0.04 -4.54 20.44
C PRO A 321 0.71 -3.45 21.28
N TYR A 322 2.01 -3.20 21.06
CA TYR A 322 2.77 -2.16 21.76
C TYR A 322 2.71 -0.84 20.99
N VAL A 323 2.88 -0.87 19.67
CA VAL A 323 2.81 0.32 18.82
C VAL A 323 1.40 0.93 18.81
N GLU A 324 0.35 0.11 18.95
CA GLU A 324 -1.02 0.62 19.09
C GLU A 324 -1.25 1.47 20.34
N LYS A 325 -0.38 1.37 21.36
CA LYS A 325 -0.41 2.22 22.56
C LYS A 325 0.33 3.54 22.39
N ILE A 326 1.07 3.70 21.29
CA ILE A 326 1.80 4.92 20.96
C ILE A 326 0.87 5.81 20.15
N GLU A 327 0.29 6.82 20.79
CA GLU A 327 -0.47 7.89 20.14
C GLU A 327 0.53 8.90 19.56
N THR A 328 0.79 8.80 18.27
CA THR A 328 1.59 9.76 17.51
C THR A 328 0.86 10.05 16.21
N GLU A 329 0.70 11.34 15.90
CA GLU A 329 0.27 11.74 14.56
C GLU A 329 1.36 11.39 13.54
N ALA A 330 0.98 11.16 12.28
CA ALA A 330 1.93 10.84 11.23
C ALA A 330 2.87 12.04 10.99
N MET A 331 4.17 11.84 11.27
CA MET A 331 5.20 12.86 11.08
C MET A 331 5.67 12.94 9.64
N TYR A 332 5.20 12.03 8.78
CA TYR A 332 5.41 12.07 7.34
C TYR A 332 4.16 11.57 6.59
N ALA A 333 3.83 12.25 5.49
CA ALA A 333 2.78 11.81 4.58
C ALA A 333 3.06 12.22 3.12
N GLU A 334 2.64 11.36 2.19
CA GLU A 334 2.54 11.67 0.76
C GLU A 334 1.15 12.21 0.42
N LYS A 335 1.09 13.29 -0.35
CA LYS A 335 -0.14 13.96 -0.81
C LYS A 335 -0.14 14.10 -2.32
N SER A 336 -1.30 14.46 -2.88
CA SER A 336 -1.50 14.61 -4.33
C SER A 336 -0.60 15.65 -4.97
N TRP A 337 -0.09 16.60 -4.19
CA TRP A 337 0.81 17.67 -4.65
C TRP A 337 2.29 17.42 -4.33
N GLY A 338 2.63 16.38 -3.55
CA GLY A 338 3.97 16.21 -3.00
C GLY A 338 4.01 15.41 -1.70
N SER A 339 4.76 15.90 -0.72
CA SER A 339 4.85 15.32 0.63
C SER A 339 5.11 16.39 1.68
N TYR A 340 4.84 16.05 2.94
CA TYR A 340 5.30 16.83 4.08
C TYR A 340 5.98 15.96 5.15
N THR A 341 6.85 16.60 5.92
CA THR A 341 7.53 16.03 7.10
C THR A 341 7.40 17.00 8.26
N VAL A 342 6.84 16.58 9.38
CA VAL A 342 6.87 17.34 10.63
C VAL A 342 8.29 17.25 11.18
N ILE A 343 8.95 18.40 11.34
CA ILE A 343 10.32 18.51 11.84
C ILE A 343 10.31 18.62 13.37
N ASP A 344 9.43 19.44 13.92
CA ASP A 344 9.38 19.77 15.34
C ASP A 344 7.94 20.08 15.77
N VAL A 345 7.58 19.67 16.98
CA VAL A 345 6.29 19.92 17.61
C VAL A 345 6.56 20.41 19.03
N GLN A 346 6.07 21.59 19.36
CA GLN A 346 6.15 22.19 20.70
C GLN A 346 4.75 22.65 21.13
N PRO A 347 4.49 22.84 22.43
CA PRO A 347 3.28 23.54 22.87
C PRO A 347 3.16 24.89 22.14
N GLY A 348 2.06 25.09 21.40
CA GLY A 348 1.81 26.33 20.67
C GLY A 348 2.42 26.41 19.25
N SER A 349 3.21 25.43 18.80
CA SER A 349 3.81 25.49 17.46
C SER A 349 4.15 24.14 16.83
N MET A 350 4.08 24.08 15.49
CA MET A 350 4.52 22.92 14.71
C MET A 350 5.30 23.38 13.48
N THR A 351 6.49 22.82 13.26
CA THR A 351 7.30 23.09 12.08
C THR A 351 7.19 21.94 11.09
N VAL A 352 6.79 22.24 9.86
CA VAL A 352 6.57 21.28 8.79
C VAL A 352 7.42 21.64 7.58
N LYS A 353 8.16 20.66 7.05
CA LYS A 353 8.78 20.76 5.73
C LYS A 353 7.85 20.24 4.67
N ILE A 354 7.61 21.04 3.65
CA ILE A 354 6.77 20.75 2.50
C ILE A 354 7.66 20.59 1.27
N SER A 355 7.41 19.56 0.47
CA SER A 355 8.09 19.31 -0.80
C SER A 355 7.05 19.07 -1.89
N MET A 356 6.86 20.05 -2.76
CA MET A 356 5.87 20.01 -3.84
C MET A 356 6.51 19.68 -5.20
N ARG A 357 5.77 18.99 -6.05
CA ARG A 357 6.14 18.77 -7.45
C ARG A 357 5.75 19.97 -8.32
N ALA A 358 6.47 20.17 -9.41
CA ALA A 358 6.16 21.21 -10.39
C ALA A 358 4.75 21.01 -10.99
N GLY A 359 4.00 22.09 -11.13
CA GLY A 359 2.62 22.13 -11.64
C GLY A 359 1.55 21.74 -10.63
N GLU A 360 1.91 21.26 -9.45
CA GLU A 360 0.95 20.87 -8.43
C GLU A 360 0.58 22.02 -7.49
N HIS A 361 -0.62 21.95 -6.91
CA HIS A 361 -1.11 22.97 -5.98
C HIS A 361 -1.78 22.36 -4.75
N MET A 362 -1.79 23.11 -3.66
CA MET A 362 -2.59 22.78 -2.48
C MET A 362 -4.04 23.20 -2.67
N THR A 363 -4.96 22.58 -1.95
CA THR A 363 -6.36 23.03 -1.93
C THR A 363 -6.43 24.45 -1.37
N TYR A 364 -7.29 25.30 -1.94
CA TYR A 364 -7.60 26.59 -1.33
C TYR A 364 -8.32 26.39 0.01
N HIS A 365 -7.72 26.88 1.08
CA HIS A 365 -8.15 26.55 2.43
C HIS A 365 -7.86 27.65 3.43
N MET A 366 -8.41 27.49 4.63
CA MET A 366 -8.28 28.40 5.75
C MET A 366 -8.21 27.58 7.03
N HIS A 367 -7.67 28.19 8.09
CA HIS A 367 -7.70 27.66 9.45
C HIS A 367 -8.21 28.75 10.38
N ASN A 368 -9.04 28.41 11.38
CA ASN A 368 -9.64 29.39 12.29
C ASN A 368 -8.73 29.71 13.48
N TYR A 369 -7.90 28.77 13.90
CA TYR A 369 -7.22 28.82 15.20
C TYR A 369 -5.69 28.83 15.10
N ARG A 370 -5.14 28.80 13.87
CA ARG A 370 -3.69 28.84 13.66
C ARG A 370 -3.28 29.86 12.61
N GLU A 371 -2.13 30.46 12.87
CA GLU A 371 -1.39 31.26 11.91
C GLU A 371 -0.33 30.38 11.24
N GLU A 372 0.08 30.76 10.03
CA GLU A 372 1.13 30.06 9.30
C GLU A 372 2.20 31.04 8.83
N VAL A 373 3.46 30.66 9.00
CA VAL A 373 4.61 31.36 8.42
C VAL A 373 5.31 30.42 7.44
N TRP A 374 5.26 30.76 6.17
CA TRP A 374 5.89 29.98 5.11
C TRP A 374 7.20 30.62 4.71
N THR A 375 8.27 29.83 4.70
CA THR A 375 9.59 30.21 4.17
C THR A 375 9.93 29.34 2.97
N VAL A 376 10.18 29.94 1.82
CA VAL A 376 10.55 29.21 0.60
C VAL A 376 12.04 28.86 0.67
N VAL A 377 12.36 27.58 0.73
CA VAL A 377 13.75 27.11 0.85
C VAL A 377 14.36 26.67 -0.48
N SER A 378 13.53 26.35 -1.48
CA SER A 378 14.01 26.05 -2.83
C SER A 378 12.90 26.18 -3.88
N GLY A 379 13.26 26.51 -5.11
CA GLY A 379 12.32 26.53 -6.24
C GLY A 379 11.56 27.84 -6.42
N LYS A 380 10.48 27.77 -7.21
CA LYS A 380 9.58 28.88 -7.52
C LYS A 380 8.14 28.42 -7.45
N GLY A 381 7.28 29.31 -6.97
CA GLY A 381 5.85 29.04 -6.83
C GLY A 381 5.02 30.30 -6.93
N LYS A 382 3.75 30.16 -6.59
CA LYS A 382 2.79 31.25 -6.50
C LYS A 382 1.90 30.99 -5.29
N ALA A 383 1.85 31.93 -4.36
CA ALA A 383 0.86 31.92 -3.29
C ALA A 383 -0.34 32.78 -3.68
N VAL A 384 -1.50 32.39 -3.17
CA VAL A 384 -2.69 33.24 -3.14
C VAL A 384 -3.09 33.36 -1.68
N VAL A 385 -3.19 34.57 -1.14
CA VAL A 385 -3.64 34.85 0.23
C VAL A 385 -4.75 35.89 0.15
N ASP A 386 -5.95 35.54 0.60
CA ASP A 386 -7.20 36.31 0.46
C ASP A 386 -7.42 36.89 -0.95
N GLY A 387 -7.12 36.07 -1.96
CA GLY A 387 -7.26 36.41 -3.37
C GLY A 387 -6.12 37.25 -3.95
N MET A 388 -5.15 37.69 -3.14
CA MET A 388 -3.96 38.37 -3.63
C MET A 388 -2.88 37.37 -4.04
N GLU A 389 -2.44 37.48 -5.28
CA GLU A 389 -1.41 36.60 -5.85
C GLU A 389 -0.01 37.16 -5.60
N GLN A 390 0.90 36.29 -5.15
CA GLN A 390 2.32 36.61 -5.00
C GLN A 390 3.18 35.51 -5.60
N VAL A 391 4.14 35.89 -6.45
CA VAL A 391 5.16 34.97 -6.95
C VAL A 391 6.16 34.69 -5.83
N LEU A 392 6.47 33.41 -5.64
CA LEU A 392 7.40 32.90 -4.63
C LEU A 392 8.74 32.51 -5.23
N ARG A 393 9.80 32.86 -4.52
CA ARG A 393 11.20 32.55 -4.83
C ARG A 393 11.92 32.10 -3.55
N THR A 394 12.99 31.34 -3.69
CA THR A 394 13.86 31.00 -2.56
C THR A 394 14.24 32.22 -1.73
N GLY A 395 14.00 32.15 -0.43
CA GLY A 395 14.23 33.24 0.54
C GLY A 395 12.99 34.06 0.87
N ASP A 396 11.91 33.96 0.09
CA ASP A 396 10.67 34.66 0.39
C ASP A 396 9.98 34.09 1.63
N VAL A 397 9.35 34.97 2.40
CA VAL A 397 8.58 34.65 3.60
C VAL A 397 7.16 35.18 3.43
N ILE A 398 6.18 34.36 3.76
CA ILE A 398 4.76 34.72 3.78
C ILE A 398 4.23 34.48 5.18
N THR A 399 3.49 35.44 5.71
CA THR A 399 2.74 35.28 6.95
C THR A 399 1.26 35.26 6.62
N ILE A 400 0.56 34.26 7.14
CA ILE A 400 -0.84 33.99 6.88
C ILE A 400 -1.53 34.00 8.24
N ALA A 401 -2.36 35.03 8.47
CA ALA A 401 -3.11 35.13 9.71
C ALA A 401 -4.23 34.09 9.76
N ALA A 402 -4.66 33.74 10.97
CA ALA A 402 -5.84 32.90 11.17
C ALA A 402 -7.07 33.55 10.48
N GLY A 403 -7.88 32.73 9.80
CA GLY A 403 -9.02 33.19 9.02
C GLY A 403 -8.70 33.64 7.59
N CYS A 404 -7.42 33.81 7.21
CA CYS A 404 -7.05 34.11 5.82
C CYS A 404 -7.18 32.84 4.95
N LYS A 405 -7.85 32.97 3.80
CA LYS A 405 -7.94 31.89 2.82
C LYS A 405 -6.72 31.89 1.93
N HIS A 406 -6.03 30.78 1.84
CA HIS A 406 -4.74 30.70 1.16
C HIS A 406 -4.52 29.39 0.40
N THR A 407 -3.61 29.45 -0.57
CA THR A 407 -3.06 28.30 -1.28
C THR A 407 -1.67 28.60 -1.83
N VAL A 408 -0.96 27.54 -2.23
CA VAL A 408 0.29 27.61 -2.98
C VAL A 408 0.24 26.67 -4.18
N GLU A 409 0.76 27.16 -5.30
CA GLU A 409 1.02 26.45 -6.53
C GLU A 409 2.53 26.41 -6.78
N ALA A 410 3.06 25.24 -7.11
CA ALA A 410 4.47 25.05 -7.42
C ALA A 410 4.71 25.24 -8.92
N ILE A 411 5.47 26.26 -9.32
CA ILE A 411 5.83 26.48 -10.74
C ILE A 411 6.98 25.55 -11.13
N THR A 412 7.97 25.41 -10.25
CA THR A 412 8.99 24.35 -10.32
C THR A 412 8.80 23.41 -9.12
N ALA A 413 9.61 22.36 -8.98
CA ALA A 413 9.71 21.68 -7.69
C ALA A 413 10.01 22.73 -6.60
N LEU A 414 9.17 22.76 -5.56
CA LEU A 414 9.11 23.83 -4.57
C LEU A 414 9.27 23.23 -3.18
N GLY A 415 10.28 23.70 -2.44
CA GLY A 415 10.52 23.35 -1.05
C GLY A 415 10.14 24.51 -0.15
N MET A 416 9.36 24.24 0.90
CA MET A 416 8.94 25.24 1.88
C MET A 416 9.08 24.71 3.30
N ILE A 417 9.33 25.61 4.25
CA ILE A 417 9.16 25.38 5.68
C ILE A 417 7.94 26.16 6.12
N GLU A 418 6.97 25.47 6.69
CA GLU A 418 5.76 26.05 7.27
C GLU A 418 5.87 25.94 8.78
N VAL A 419 5.79 27.07 9.48
CA VAL A 419 5.64 27.12 10.93
C VAL A 419 4.19 27.45 11.22
N GLN A 420 3.48 26.52 11.84
CA GLN A 420 2.13 26.71 12.32
C GLN A 420 2.19 27.18 13.77
N LEU A 421 1.43 28.22 14.12
CA LEU A 421 1.41 28.85 15.44
C LEU A 421 -0.04 28.87 15.97
N GLY A 422 -0.25 28.41 17.20
CA GLY A 422 -1.57 28.39 17.85
C GLY A 422 -1.68 27.32 18.95
N ASP A 423 -2.64 27.50 19.87
CA ASP A 423 -2.79 26.61 21.03
C ASP A 423 -3.40 25.24 20.67
N GLU A 424 -4.22 25.17 19.62
CA GLU A 424 -4.86 23.93 19.12
C GLU A 424 -4.54 23.69 17.64
N ILE A 425 -3.28 23.29 17.36
CA ILE A 425 -2.87 22.95 16.00
C ILE A 425 -3.41 21.56 15.65
N SER A 426 -4.48 21.51 14.85
CA SER A 426 -5.07 20.27 14.36
C SER A 426 -5.35 20.31 12.87
N VAL A 427 -5.23 19.15 12.21
CA VAL A 427 -5.68 18.98 10.80
C VAL A 427 -7.19 19.21 10.66
N ALA A 428 -7.97 19.06 11.74
CA ALA A 428 -9.42 19.27 11.76
C ALA A 428 -9.83 20.75 11.59
N ASP A 429 -8.93 21.70 11.84
CA ASP A 429 -9.19 23.14 11.66
C ASP A 429 -9.21 23.58 10.18
N LYS A 430 -8.81 22.69 9.26
CA LYS A 430 -8.72 22.99 7.84
C LYS A 430 -10.10 23.04 7.17
N ILE A 431 -10.52 24.23 6.76
CA ILE A 431 -11.74 24.46 5.96
C ILE A 431 -11.35 24.68 4.48
N LYS A 432 -11.98 23.95 3.56
CA LYS A 432 -11.70 24.00 2.11
C LYS A 432 -12.70 24.90 1.38
N PHE A 433 -12.22 25.60 0.36
CA PHE A 433 -13.02 26.47 -0.50
C PHE A 433 -12.76 26.17 -1.98
N PRO A 434 -13.72 26.44 -2.88
CA PRO A 434 -13.44 26.49 -4.31
C PRO A 434 -12.46 27.64 -4.61
N MET A 435 -11.55 27.44 -5.56
CA MET A 435 -10.78 28.54 -6.15
C MET A 435 -11.76 29.50 -6.82
N VAL A 436 -11.58 30.80 -6.59
CA VAL A 436 -12.39 31.88 -7.20
C VAL A 436 -11.79 32.27 -8.54
#